data_AF-A0A949Z0W3-F1
#
_entry.id   AF-A0A949Z0W3-F1
#
_cell.length_a   1.000
_cell.length_b   1.000
_cell.length_c   1.000
_cell.angle_alpha   90.00
_cell.angle_beta   90.00
_cell.angle_gamma   90.00
#
_symmetry.space_group_name_H-M   'P 1'
#
loop_
_entity.id
_entity.type
_entity.pdbx_description
1 polymer ?
#
loop_
_entity_poly.entity_id
_entity_poly.type
_entity_poly.pdbx_seq_one_letter_code
_entity_poly.pdbx_strand_id
1 'polypeptide(L)'
;MIQSLPDLEQRREVIAQRIAQLGDLRPGSITSTSGRCGKPDCRCHQPGEPGHGPNFRLTYKVDGKTISEALSTPAAIQKAEREVEEFRKFQQLTREFLGTNADICRLRPVEGEAETERKKKRSKQSGKRSRAK
;
A
#
# COMPACT_ATOMS: atom_id res chain seq x y z
N MET A 1 -7.62 -7.93 21.40
CA MET A 1 -6.45 -7.63 22.25
C MET A 1 -6.09 -6.17 22.02
N ILE A 2 -6.07 -5.36 23.07
CA ILE A 2 -5.65 -3.96 23.00
C ILE A 2 -4.13 -3.97 22.90
N GLN A 3 -3.56 -3.55 21.78
CA GLN A 3 -2.09 -3.41 21.63
C GLN A 3 -1.62 -2.19 22.43
N SER A 4 -0.49 -2.29 23.12
CA SER A 4 0.06 -1.16 23.87
C SER A 4 0.76 -0.16 22.94
N LEU A 5 0.97 1.07 23.40
CA LEU A 5 1.67 2.09 22.60
C LEU A 5 3.09 1.66 22.18
N PRO A 6 3.94 1.10 23.08
CA PRO A 6 5.25 0.57 22.67
C PRO A 6 5.18 -0.54 21.61
N ASP A 7 4.19 -1.45 21.72
CA ASP A 7 4.03 -2.53 20.73
C ASP A 7 3.73 -1.97 19.33
N LEU A 8 2.86 -0.97 19.27
CA LEU A 8 2.50 -0.30 18.01
C LEU A 8 3.69 0.49 17.43
N GLU A 9 4.49 1.14 18.28
CA GLU A 9 5.69 1.86 17.84
C GLU A 9 6.75 0.90 17.28
N GLN A 10 6.96 -0.24 17.93
CA GLN A 10 7.83 -1.29 17.42
C GLN A 10 7.30 -1.88 16.11
N ARG A 11 5.99 -2.13 16.02
CA ARG A 11 5.36 -2.60 14.78
C ARG A 11 5.55 -1.62 13.63
N ARG A 12 5.35 -0.32 13.88
CA ARG A 12 5.59 0.75 12.90
C ARG A 12 7.03 0.71 12.38
N GLU A 13 8.01 0.53 13.27
CA GLU A 13 9.42 0.44 12.88
C GLU A 13 9.71 -0.78 12.01
N VAL A 14 9.19 -1.96 12.38
CA VAL A 14 9.32 -3.18 11.57
C VAL A 14 8.72 -2.99 10.17
N ILE A 15 7.55 -2.35 10.06
CA ILE A 15 6.94 -2.07 8.75
C ILE A 15 7.80 -1.10 7.95
N ALA A 16 8.33 -0.05 8.57
CA ALA A 16 9.23 0.91 7.90
C ALA A 16 10.49 0.22 7.36
N GLN A 17 11.10 -0.67 8.14
CA GLN A 17 12.25 -1.46 7.70
C GLN A 17 11.89 -2.37 6.52
N ARG A 18 10.72 -3.03 6.55
CA ARG A 18 10.24 -3.85 5.41
C ARG A 18 10.03 -3.03 4.14
N ILE A 19 9.47 -1.82 4.27
CA ILE A 19 9.33 -0.89 3.13
C ILE A 19 10.71 -0.53 2.55
N ALA A 20 11.69 -0.24 3.41
CA ALA A 20 13.05 0.09 2.99
C ALA A 20 13.81 -1.07 2.31
N GLN A 21 13.36 -2.32 2.52
CA GLN A 21 13.95 -3.52 1.93
C GLN A 21 13.33 -3.94 0.60
N LEU A 22 12.26 -3.26 0.16
CA LEU A 22 11.63 -3.58 -1.13
C LEU A 22 12.58 -3.30 -2.29
N GLY A 23 12.48 -4.15 -3.32
CA GLY A 23 13.23 -3.99 -4.57
C GLY A 23 12.61 -2.97 -5.52
N ASP A 24 13.03 -3.04 -6.80
CA ASP A 24 12.45 -2.24 -7.87
C ASP A 24 10.94 -2.54 -8.00
N LEU A 25 10.13 -1.47 -8.00
CA LEU A 25 8.69 -1.57 -8.03
C LEU A 25 8.08 -0.51 -8.95
N ARG A 26 7.01 -0.88 -9.65
CA ARG A 26 6.20 0.09 -10.41
C ARG A 26 4.72 -0.25 -10.36
N PRO A 27 3.83 0.76 -10.37
CA PRO A 27 2.39 0.53 -10.37
C PRO A 27 1.94 -0.14 -11.66
N GLY A 28 0.82 -0.84 -11.59
CA GLY A 28 0.06 -1.26 -12.77
C GLY A 28 -0.45 -2.68 -12.72
N SER A 29 -0.97 -3.10 -13.86
CA SER A 29 -1.39 -4.47 -14.14
C SER A 29 -0.94 -4.88 -15.54
N ILE A 30 -0.59 -6.15 -15.68
CA ILE A 30 -0.24 -6.73 -16.96
C ILE A 30 -1.48 -7.39 -17.53
N THR A 31 -1.80 -7.03 -18.76
CA THR A 31 -2.93 -7.56 -19.51
C THR A 31 -2.43 -8.12 -20.83
N SER A 32 -2.99 -9.26 -21.25
CA SER A 32 -2.75 -9.83 -22.57
C SER A 32 -4.00 -9.69 -23.43
N THR A 33 -3.79 -9.43 -24.72
CA THR A 33 -4.87 -9.44 -25.71
C THR A 33 -4.49 -10.35 -26.86
N SER A 34 -5.42 -11.21 -27.25
CA SER A 34 -5.33 -12.03 -28.45
C SER A 34 -6.61 -11.87 -29.26
N GLY A 35 -6.51 -11.99 -30.58
CA GLY A 35 -7.66 -11.84 -31.45
C GLY A 35 -7.33 -11.51 -32.89
N ARG A 36 -8.37 -11.46 -33.71
CA ARG A 36 -8.26 -11.04 -35.12
C ARG A 36 -8.13 -9.53 -35.20
N CYS A 37 -7.29 -9.04 -36.11
CA CYS A 37 -7.17 -7.59 -36.32
C CYS A 37 -8.35 -7.05 -37.15
N GLY A 38 -8.49 -5.73 -37.22
CA GLY A 38 -9.57 -5.07 -37.99
C GLY A 38 -9.37 -5.09 -39.51
N LYS A 39 -8.28 -5.68 -40.03
CA LYS A 39 -8.02 -5.74 -41.48
C LYS A 39 -8.65 -7.01 -42.06
N PRO A 40 -9.63 -6.92 -42.97
CA PRO A 40 -10.33 -8.09 -43.50
C PRO A 40 -9.40 -9.02 -44.28
N ASP A 41 -8.42 -8.46 -45.01
CA ASP A 41 -7.45 -9.23 -45.80
C ASP A 41 -6.29 -9.81 -44.98
N CYS A 42 -6.35 -9.73 -43.64
CA CYS A 42 -5.29 -10.29 -42.81
C CYS A 42 -5.43 -11.81 -42.71
N ARG A 43 -4.28 -12.51 -42.72
CA ARG A 43 -4.18 -13.97 -42.51
C ARG A 43 -4.97 -14.46 -41.29
N CYS A 44 -5.08 -13.67 -40.22
CA CYS A 44 -5.84 -14.06 -39.02
C CYS A 44 -7.36 -14.27 -39.26
N HIS A 45 -7.91 -13.83 -40.40
CA HIS A 45 -9.30 -14.07 -40.79
C HIS A 45 -9.51 -15.32 -41.64
N GLN A 46 -8.45 -15.96 -42.10
CA GLN A 46 -8.57 -17.19 -42.89
C GLN A 46 -9.10 -18.34 -42.02
N PRO A 47 -9.93 -19.23 -42.58
CA PRO A 47 -10.42 -20.41 -41.86
C PRO A 47 -9.26 -21.26 -41.32
N GLY A 48 -9.27 -21.54 -40.01
CA GLY A 48 -8.25 -22.37 -39.35
C GLY A 48 -6.98 -21.63 -38.91
N GLU A 49 -6.78 -20.37 -39.29
CA GLU A 49 -5.61 -19.60 -38.87
C GLU A 49 -5.80 -18.96 -37.48
N PRO A 50 -4.77 -18.96 -36.61
CA PRO A 50 -4.87 -18.37 -35.29
C PRO A 50 -4.99 -16.84 -35.34
N GLY A 51 -5.66 -16.28 -34.35
CA GLY A 51 -5.66 -14.83 -34.10
C GLY A 51 -4.26 -14.33 -33.71
N HIS A 52 -4.05 -13.02 -33.78
CA HIS A 52 -2.83 -12.40 -33.26
C HIS A 52 -2.72 -12.58 -31.74
N GLY A 53 -1.48 -12.49 -31.25
CA GLY A 53 -1.17 -12.40 -29.83
C GLY A 53 -0.67 -13.72 -29.24
N PRO A 54 -0.51 -13.75 -27.90
CA PRO A 54 -0.85 -12.69 -26.96
C PRO A 54 0.07 -11.46 -27.07
N ASN A 55 -0.54 -10.26 -27.16
CA ASN A 55 0.16 -8.99 -27.00
C ASN A 55 0.05 -8.55 -25.54
N PHE A 56 1.18 -8.56 -24.83
CA PHE A 56 1.24 -8.16 -23.42
C PHE A 56 1.45 -6.66 -23.28
N ARG A 57 0.75 -6.06 -22.33
CA ARG A 57 0.88 -4.64 -22.00
C ARG A 57 0.87 -4.43 -20.50
N LEU A 58 1.74 -3.56 -20.00
CA LEU A 58 1.63 -3.00 -18.65
C LEU A 58 0.78 -1.74 -18.71
N THR A 59 -0.27 -1.68 -17.90
CA THR A 59 -1.17 -0.53 -17.81
C THR A 59 -1.18 0.05 -16.40
N TYR A 60 -1.00 1.37 -16.27
CA TYR A 60 -0.98 2.08 -14.99
C TYR A 60 -1.50 3.52 -15.13
N LYS A 61 -1.67 4.20 -14.00
CA LYS A 61 -2.14 5.59 -13.93
C LYS A 61 -1.02 6.54 -13.54
N VAL A 62 -0.91 7.66 -14.25
CA VAL A 62 -0.08 8.82 -13.89
C VAL A 62 -0.94 10.06 -14.03
N ASP A 63 -1.07 10.86 -12.97
CA ASP A 63 -1.90 12.09 -12.95
C ASP A 63 -3.31 11.89 -13.52
N GLY A 64 -3.96 10.78 -13.15
CA GLY A 64 -5.31 10.41 -13.61
C GLY A 64 -5.38 9.82 -15.02
N LYS A 65 -4.32 9.94 -15.83
CA LYS A 65 -4.25 9.41 -17.20
C LYS A 65 -3.81 7.95 -17.21
N THR A 66 -4.38 7.15 -18.10
CA THR A 66 -3.98 5.76 -18.32
C THR A 66 -2.80 5.71 -19.28
N ILE A 67 -1.70 5.08 -18.85
CA ILE A 67 -0.53 4.78 -19.67
C ILE A 67 -0.51 3.27 -19.93
N SER A 68 -0.26 2.87 -21.17
CA SER A 68 -0.17 1.45 -21.58
C SER A 68 1.09 1.18 -22.40
N GLU A 69 2.07 0.55 -21.76
CA GLU A 69 3.37 0.16 -22.32
C GLU A 69 3.30 -1.26 -22.90
N ALA A 70 3.84 -1.50 -24.10
CA ALA A 70 3.89 -2.83 -24.70
C ALA A 70 5.09 -3.63 -24.18
N LEU A 71 4.87 -4.90 -23.86
CA LEU A 71 5.89 -5.83 -23.38
C LEU A 71 6.16 -6.87 -24.47
N SER A 72 7.14 -6.59 -25.32
CA SER A 72 7.37 -7.35 -26.56
C SER A 72 8.16 -8.64 -26.38
N THR A 73 8.78 -8.88 -25.21
CA THR A 73 9.62 -10.06 -24.96
C THR A 73 9.22 -10.78 -23.67
N PRO A 74 9.42 -12.11 -23.59
CA PRO A 74 9.20 -12.86 -22.34
C PRO A 74 9.98 -12.30 -21.15
N ALA A 75 11.22 -11.85 -21.38
CA ALA A 75 12.04 -11.23 -20.34
C ALA A 75 11.45 -9.89 -19.83
N ALA A 76 10.90 -9.07 -20.72
CA ALA A 76 10.23 -7.82 -20.34
C ALA A 76 8.95 -8.09 -19.54
N ILE A 77 8.19 -9.13 -19.92
CA ILE A 77 6.99 -9.58 -19.19
C ILE A 77 7.37 -10.01 -17.78
N GLN A 78 8.33 -10.92 -17.63
CA GLN A 78 8.76 -11.41 -16.33
C GLN A 78 9.33 -10.28 -15.45
N LYS A 79 10.06 -9.33 -16.03
CA LYS A 79 10.55 -8.15 -15.32
C LYS A 79 9.38 -7.32 -14.78
N ALA A 80 8.42 -7.00 -15.65
CA ALA A 80 7.23 -6.24 -15.27
C ALA A 80 6.40 -6.95 -14.18
N GLU A 81 6.26 -8.27 -14.26
CA GLU A 81 5.54 -9.07 -13.26
C GLU A 81 6.17 -8.93 -11.88
N ARG A 82 7.50 -9.07 -11.78
CA ARG A 82 8.23 -8.90 -10.52
C ARG A 82 8.06 -7.51 -9.92
N GLU A 83 8.20 -6.47 -10.75
CA GLU A 83 8.08 -5.07 -10.28
C GLU A 83 6.66 -4.74 -9.84
N VAL A 84 5.64 -5.26 -10.54
CA VAL A 84 4.22 -5.09 -10.16
C VAL A 84 3.89 -5.86 -8.88
N GLU A 85 4.46 -7.05 -8.70
CA GLU A 85 4.31 -7.81 -7.46
C GLU A 85 4.93 -7.06 -6.28
N GLU A 86 6.14 -6.52 -6.45
CA GLU A 86 6.81 -5.73 -5.43
C GLU A 86 6.01 -4.47 -5.07
N PHE A 87 5.40 -3.82 -6.06
CA PHE A 87 4.48 -2.71 -5.84
C PHE A 87 3.24 -3.12 -5.04
N ARG A 88 2.69 -4.32 -5.24
CA ARG A 88 1.56 -4.81 -4.44
C ARG A 88 1.95 -5.01 -2.97
N LYS A 89 3.16 -5.52 -2.71
CA LYS A 89 3.71 -5.63 -1.34
C LYS A 89 3.85 -4.24 -0.72
N PHE A 90 4.40 -3.28 -1.45
CA PHE A 90 4.46 -1.88 -1.01
C PHE A 90 3.08 -1.35 -0.59
N GLN A 91 2.05 -1.50 -1.44
CA GLN A 91 0.70 -1.06 -1.12
C GLN A 91 0.12 -1.71 0.13
N GLN A 92 0.43 -2.99 0.38
CA GLN A 92 0.02 -3.67 1.61
C GLN A 92 0.72 -3.08 2.84
N LEU A 93 2.04 -2.91 2.77
CA LEU A 93 2.83 -2.35 3.86
C LEU A 93 2.44 -0.90 4.16
N THR A 94 2.19 -0.07 3.15
CA THR A 94 1.71 1.31 3.35
C THR A 94 0.36 1.34 4.07
N ARG A 95 -0.58 0.46 3.70
CA ARG A 95 -1.87 0.35 4.40
C ARG A 95 -1.68 -0.04 5.86
N GLU A 96 -0.81 -1.01 6.13
CA GLU A 96 -0.50 -1.45 7.50
C GLU A 96 0.19 -0.34 8.31
N PHE A 97 1.13 0.38 7.69
CA PHE A 97 1.84 1.49 8.30
C PHE A 97 0.88 2.60 8.70
N LEU A 98 -0.01 3.01 7.80
CA LEU A 98 -1.03 4.03 8.06
C LEU A 98 -1.99 3.60 9.16
N GLY A 99 -2.46 2.35 9.14
CA GLY A 99 -3.33 1.80 10.19
C GLY A 99 -2.65 1.83 11.56
N THR A 100 -1.40 1.38 11.63
CA THR A 100 -0.61 1.37 12.87
C THR A 100 -0.38 2.80 13.40
N ASN A 101 -0.05 3.75 12.51
CA ASN A 101 0.11 5.15 12.92
C ASN A 101 -1.22 5.76 13.38
N ALA A 102 -2.35 5.44 12.76
CA ALA A 102 -3.65 5.90 13.21
C ALA A 102 -3.96 5.42 14.64
N ASP A 103 -3.62 4.17 14.97
CA ASP A 103 -3.76 3.63 16.33
C ASP A 103 -2.82 4.30 17.33
N ILE A 104 -1.55 4.53 16.97
CA ILE A 104 -0.60 5.32 17.78
C ILE A 104 -1.17 6.72 18.08
N CYS A 105 -1.67 7.41 17.04
CA CYS A 105 -2.21 8.76 17.19
C CYS A 105 -3.43 8.81 18.11
N ARG A 106 -4.26 7.76 18.16
CA ARG A 106 -5.40 7.67 19.10
C ARG A 106 -4.96 7.49 20.56
N LEU A 107 -3.83 6.81 20.80
CA LEU A 107 -3.32 6.55 22.14
C LEU A 107 -2.49 7.71 22.70
N ARG A 108 -1.91 8.54 21.83
CA ARG A 108 -1.14 9.71 22.26
C ARG A 108 -2.09 10.81 22.78
N PRO A 109 -1.81 11.40 23.95
CA PRO A 109 -2.67 12.44 24.51
C PRO A 109 -2.59 13.72 23.67
N VAL A 110 -3.68 14.47 23.64
CA VAL A 110 -3.68 15.84 23.09
C VAL A 110 -2.84 16.72 24.03
N GLU A 111 -1.98 17.56 23.44
CA GLU A 111 -1.19 18.53 24.20
C GLU A 111 -2.11 19.41 25.07
N GLY A 112 -1.84 19.45 26.38
CA GLY A 112 -2.66 20.16 27.38
C GLY A 112 -3.62 19.28 28.21
N GLU A 113 -4.08 18.13 27.69
CA GLU A 113 -4.94 17.21 28.47
C GLU A 113 -4.15 16.46 29.55
N ALA A 114 -2.91 16.06 29.24
CA ALA A 114 -2.02 15.42 30.21
C ALA A 114 -1.71 16.34 31.41
N GLU A 115 -1.67 17.66 31.20
CA GLU A 115 -1.41 18.63 32.26
C GLU A 115 -2.67 18.89 33.12
N THR A 116 -3.85 18.91 32.51
CA THR A 116 -5.13 19.06 33.22
C THR A 116 -5.51 17.81 34.01
N GLU A 117 -5.25 16.60 33.48
CA GLU A 117 -5.30 15.32 34.20
C GLU A 117 -4.41 15.32 35.45
N ARG A 118 -3.14 15.74 35.30
CA ARG A 118 -2.17 15.83 36.40
C ARG A 118 -2.59 16.87 37.45
N LYS A 119 -3.09 18.04 37.04
CA LYS A 119 -3.62 19.08 37.95
C LYS A 119 -4.87 18.59 38.69
N LYS A 120 -5.81 17.92 38.02
CA LYS A 120 -7.00 17.31 38.65
C LYS A 120 -6.64 16.23 39.67
N LYS A 121 -5.67 15.34 39.36
CA LYS A 121 -5.18 14.31 40.31
C LYS A 121 -4.53 14.94 41.54
N ARG A 122 -3.68 15.97 41.38
CA ARG A 122 -3.08 16.73 42.49
C ARG A 122 -4.13 17.40 43.39
N SER A 123 -5.12 18.07 42.80
CA SER A 123 -6.22 18.73 43.53
C SER A 123 -7.08 17.76 44.35
N LYS A 124 -7.39 16.58 43.80
CA LYS A 124 -8.14 15.54 44.53
C LYS A 124 -7.36 14.98 45.74
N GLN A 125 -6.02 14.91 45.64
CA GLN A 125 -5.18 14.41 46.72
C GLN A 125 -5.04 15.42 47.88
N SER A 126 -4.97 16.73 47.58
CA SER A 126 -4.95 17.78 48.61
C SER A 126 -6.29 17.89 49.35
N GLY A 127 -7.43 17.75 48.66
CA GLY A 127 -8.76 17.80 49.28
C GLY A 127 -9.08 16.60 50.20
N LYS A 128 -8.47 15.43 49.96
CA LYS A 128 -8.58 14.27 50.88
C LYS A 128 -7.77 14.47 52.17
N ARG A 129 -6.61 15.14 52.09
CA ARG A 129 -5.75 15.41 53.26
C ARG A 129 -6.33 16.45 54.22
N SER A 130 -7.06 17.44 53.71
CA SER A 130 -7.72 18.46 54.53
C SER A 130 -8.99 17.97 55.22
N ARG A 131 -9.59 16.86 54.77
CA ARG A 131 -10.83 16.29 55.32
C ARG A 131 -10.61 15.20 56.37
N ALA A 132 -9.36 14.77 56.56
CA ALA A 132 -8.95 13.74 57.53
C ALA A 132 -8.28 14.36 58.78
N LYS A 133 -8.46 15.67 58.97
CA LYS A 133 -7.95 16.46 60.10
C LYS A 133 -9.11 17.01 60.90
#